data_AF-A0A964U6S0-F1
#
_entry.id   AF-A0A964U6S0-F1
#
_cell.length_a   1.000
_cell.length_b   1.000
_cell.length_c   1.000
_cell.angle_alpha   90.00
_cell.angle_beta   90.00
_cell.angle_gamma   90.00
#
_symmetry.space_group_name_H-M   'P 1'
#
loop_
_entity.id
_entity.type
_entity.pdbx_description
1 polymer ?
#
loop_
_entity_poly.entity_id
_entity_poly.type
_entity_poly.pdbx_seq_one_letter_code
_entity_poly.pdbx_strand_id
1 'polypeptide(L)'
;MKKIPERLKPVTISENPRLKAVPTIGLLAVAAIFAAGVAIAQPDAASIPENATSKAYGTGWGCNIGYRADEGECIAILVPQNAYPIDSVYGRGWECHYGFAQEAEECLQLVIPENAYLDNSGSRWSCDRGYQRERDLCHAIEIPANAFLTDLGYGAGWECERGYAQVGMSCQRIDVPANGYLTSSSYGDGWDCERGFLQAGAACEPVVLPANAHLNYSGDGWDCNKPFTQVGQTCEMP
;
A
#
# COMPACT_ATOMS: atom_id res chain seq x y z
N MET A 1 -21.63 51.20 -27.48
CA MET A 1 -21.56 49.74 -27.72
C MET A 1 -20.39 49.47 -28.66
N LYS A 2 -19.49 48.58 -28.24
CA LYS A 2 -18.11 48.42 -28.72
C LYS A 2 -18.03 47.68 -30.06
N LYS A 3 -17.12 48.14 -30.93
CA LYS A 3 -16.63 47.47 -32.15
C LYS A 3 -15.61 46.38 -31.81
N ILE A 4 -15.72 45.19 -32.40
CA ILE A 4 -14.63 44.25 -32.69
C ILE A 4 -15.00 43.46 -33.95
N PRO A 5 -14.14 43.36 -34.97
CA PRO A 5 -14.19 42.27 -35.93
C PRO A 5 -12.90 41.41 -35.93
N GLU A 6 -13.16 40.11 -35.94
CA GLU A 6 -12.68 39.11 -36.92
C GLU A 6 -11.28 38.45 -36.84
N ARG A 7 -11.40 37.12 -36.71
CA ARG A 7 -10.53 35.95 -36.91
C ARG A 7 -9.19 36.10 -37.66
N LEU A 8 -8.16 35.50 -37.07
CA LEU A 8 -6.96 34.99 -37.76
C LEU A 8 -7.13 33.50 -38.13
N LYS A 9 -6.72 33.14 -39.34
CA LYS A 9 -6.71 31.80 -39.96
C LYS A 9 -5.35 31.11 -39.79
N PRO A 10 -5.29 29.76 -39.86
CA PRO A 10 -4.03 29.00 -39.73
C PRO A 10 -3.17 29.00 -41.00
N VAL A 11 -1.86 28.87 -40.79
CA VAL A 11 -0.78 28.84 -41.79
C VAL A 11 -0.53 27.40 -42.27
N THR A 12 -0.49 27.20 -43.59
CA THR A 12 -0.16 25.95 -44.27
C THR A 12 1.34 25.85 -44.61
N ILE A 13 1.89 24.64 -44.50
CA ILE A 13 3.28 24.27 -44.79
C ILE A 13 3.44 24.02 -46.30
N SER A 14 4.49 24.59 -46.92
CA SER A 14 4.85 24.42 -48.33
C SER A 14 6.07 23.50 -48.45
N GLU A 15 5.92 22.38 -49.14
CA GLU A 15 7.02 21.56 -49.66
C GLU A 15 7.66 22.27 -50.86
N ASN A 16 8.97 22.09 -51.06
CA ASN A 16 9.70 22.60 -52.23
C ASN A 16 10.58 21.49 -52.85
N PRO A 17 10.88 21.56 -54.16
CA PRO A 17 10.98 20.36 -54.99
C PRO A 17 12.39 20.01 -55.49
N ARG A 18 12.44 18.78 -55.99
CA ARG A 18 13.45 18.07 -56.78
C ARG A 18 14.43 18.94 -57.60
N LEU A 19 15.72 18.64 -57.49
CA LEU A 19 16.74 18.97 -58.51
C LEU A 19 17.09 17.75 -59.37
N LYS A 20 17.33 18.05 -60.66
CA LYS A 20 17.52 17.13 -61.79
C LYS A 20 18.99 16.74 -61.98
N ALA A 21 19.19 15.55 -62.55
CA ALA A 21 20.48 15.04 -63.02
C ALA A 21 20.81 15.50 -64.45
N VAL A 22 22.11 15.67 -64.75
CA VAL A 22 22.69 15.76 -66.12
C VAL A 22 24.07 15.07 -66.11
N PRO A 23 24.44 14.24 -67.12
CA PRO A 23 25.67 13.44 -67.15
C PRO A 23 26.71 13.95 -68.17
N THR A 24 28.02 13.70 -67.94
CA THR A 24 29.02 13.47 -69.03
C THR A 24 30.38 12.95 -68.53
N ILE A 25 30.63 11.67 -68.81
CA ILE A 25 31.85 10.96 -69.30
C ILE A 25 33.24 11.64 -69.17
N GLY A 26 34.11 11.04 -68.33
CA GLY A 26 35.37 10.39 -68.75
C GLY A 26 36.71 11.15 -68.66
N LEU A 27 37.57 10.78 -67.69
CA LEU A 27 38.95 10.29 -67.92
C LEU A 27 39.59 9.79 -66.60
N LEU A 28 40.31 8.67 -66.67
CA LEU A 28 41.02 7.99 -65.58
C LEU A 28 42.24 8.78 -65.06
N ALA A 29 42.33 8.95 -63.74
CA ALA A 29 43.60 9.05 -63.01
C ALA A 29 43.41 8.56 -61.56
N VAL A 30 44.11 7.49 -61.22
CA VAL A 30 44.11 6.83 -59.91
C VAL A 30 44.91 7.67 -58.92
N ALA A 31 44.29 8.05 -57.80
CA ALA A 31 44.97 8.49 -56.58
C ALA A 31 44.25 7.89 -55.37
N ALA A 32 44.83 6.84 -54.80
CA ALA A 32 44.34 6.16 -53.60
C ALA A 32 44.55 7.07 -52.38
N ILE A 33 43.49 7.75 -51.95
CA ILE A 33 43.47 8.49 -50.68
C ILE A 33 43.09 7.48 -49.59
N PHE A 34 44.09 7.04 -48.81
CA PHE A 34 43.85 6.34 -47.56
C PHE A 34 43.08 7.29 -46.62
N ALA A 35 41.77 7.07 -46.48
CA ALA A 35 41.00 7.65 -45.39
C ALA A 35 41.50 7.00 -44.09
N ALA A 36 42.48 7.64 -43.45
CA ALA A 36 42.78 7.39 -42.05
C ALA A 36 41.53 7.82 -41.26
N GLY A 37 40.64 6.87 -40.98
CA GLY A 37 39.57 7.07 -40.04
C GLY A 37 40.19 7.49 -38.72
N VAL A 38 39.88 8.71 -38.28
CA VAL A 38 40.26 9.17 -36.96
C VAL A 38 39.56 8.24 -35.97
N ALA A 39 40.34 7.36 -35.33
CA ALA A 39 39.84 6.60 -34.20
C ALA A 39 39.57 7.62 -33.09
N ILE A 40 38.30 7.94 -32.88
CA ILE A 40 37.89 8.66 -31.67
C ILE A 40 38.09 7.66 -30.54
N ALA A 41 39.11 7.90 -29.71
CA ALA A 41 39.33 7.15 -28.50
C ALA A 41 38.02 7.13 -27.69
N GLN A 42 37.61 5.94 -27.23
CA GLN A 42 36.58 5.89 -26.20
C GLN A 42 37.09 6.73 -25.02
N PRO A 43 36.24 7.57 -24.39
CA PRO A 43 36.68 8.30 -23.20
C PRO A 43 37.27 7.29 -22.24
N ASP A 44 38.47 7.60 -21.72
CA ASP A 44 39.15 6.79 -20.72
C ASP A 44 38.12 6.31 -19.70
N ALA A 45 38.15 5.02 -19.38
CA ALA A 45 37.32 4.46 -18.32
C ALA A 45 37.53 5.35 -17.09
N ALA A 46 36.54 6.20 -16.79
CA ALA A 46 36.66 7.23 -15.77
C ALA A 46 37.18 6.56 -14.51
N SER A 47 38.43 6.88 -14.15
CA SER A 47 39.06 6.34 -12.97
C SER A 47 38.12 6.60 -11.80
N ILE A 48 37.89 5.58 -10.97
CA ILE A 48 37.00 5.70 -9.82
C ILE A 48 37.51 6.88 -8.96
N PRO A 49 36.69 7.92 -8.73
CA PRO A 49 37.13 9.10 -7.99
C PRO A 49 37.33 8.79 -6.50
N GLU A 50 37.93 9.72 -5.76
CA GLU A 50 38.06 9.59 -4.31
C GLU A 50 36.69 9.46 -3.65
N ASN A 51 36.61 8.69 -2.56
CA ASN A 51 35.35 8.39 -1.86
C ASN A 51 34.29 7.70 -2.74
N ALA A 52 34.70 6.96 -3.76
CA ALA A 52 33.84 6.09 -4.56
C ALA A 52 34.34 4.63 -4.60
N THR A 53 33.42 3.71 -4.84
CA THR A 53 33.68 2.28 -5.04
C THR A 53 33.00 1.80 -6.33
N SER A 54 33.58 0.78 -6.98
CA SER A 54 32.97 0.20 -8.17
C SER A 54 31.67 -0.49 -7.83
N LYS A 55 30.63 -0.30 -8.65
CA LYS A 55 29.35 -0.99 -8.46
C LYS A 55 29.54 -2.50 -8.60
N ALA A 56 28.88 -3.28 -7.74
CA ALA A 56 28.90 -4.73 -7.80
C ALA A 56 28.23 -5.28 -9.09
N TYR A 57 27.28 -4.52 -9.65
CA TYR A 57 26.56 -4.85 -10.87
C TYR A 57 26.46 -3.63 -11.80
N GLY A 58 26.62 -3.84 -13.10
CA GLY A 58 26.62 -2.79 -14.11
C GLY A 58 28.00 -2.12 -14.30
N THR A 59 28.03 -1.06 -15.10
CA THR A 59 29.24 -0.23 -15.29
C THR A 59 29.16 1.03 -14.44
N GLY A 60 30.31 1.50 -13.94
CA GLY A 60 30.45 2.74 -13.17
C GLY A 60 30.75 2.54 -11.69
N TRP A 61 30.65 3.62 -10.93
CA TRP A 61 30.97 3.70 -9.51
C TRP A 61 29.81 4.31 -8.71
N GLY A 62 29.78 4.02 -7.41
CA GLY A 62 28.90 4.65 -6.43
C GLY A 62 29.74 5.35 -5.37
N CYS A 63 29.23 6.46 -4.82
CA CYS A 63 29.90 7.11 -3.69
C CYS A 63 29.84 6.24 -2.44
N ASN A 64 30.90 6.30 -1.64
CA ASN A 64 30.94 5.68 -0.32
C ASN A 64 29.94 6.36 0.61
N ILE A 65 29.52 5.66 1.66
CA ILE A 65 28.59 6.17 2.66
C ILE A 65 29.10 7.51 3.22
N GLY A 66 28.20 8.50 3.28
CA GLY A 66 28.54 9.86 3.69
C GLY A 66 29.01 10.76 2.55
N TYR A 67 28.97 10.28 1.30
CA TYR A 67 29.29 11.06 0.10
C TYR A 67 28.17 10.94 -0.93
N ARG A 68 28.01 11.99 -1.74
CA ARG A 68 27.05 12.02 -2.86
C ARG A 68 27.73 12.45 -4.14
N ALA A 69 27.20 11.99 -5.27
CA ALA A 69 27.72 12.33 -6.58
C ALA A 69 27.40 13.78 -6.92
N ASP A 70 28.42 14.55 -7.29
CA ASP A 70 28.29 15.92 -7.80
C ASP A 70 29.34 16.12 -8.90
N GLU A 71 28.89 16.48 -10.11
CA GLU A 71 29.74 16.73 -11.28
C GLU A 71 30.85 15.70 -11.59
N GLY A 72 30.64 14.42 -11.25
CA GLY A 72 31.62 13.34 -11.51
C GLY A 72 32.60 13.07 -10.36
N GLU A 73 32.41 13.73 -9.22
CA GLU A 73 33.13 13.50 -7.98
C GLU A 73 32.17 13.06 -6.86
N CYS A 74 32.72 12.56 -5.76
CA CYS A 74 31.98 12.26 -4.54
C CYS A 74 32.27 13.31 -3.48
N ILE A 75 31.31 14.22 -3.27
CA ILE A 75 31.41 15.26 -2.26
C ILE A 75 30.80 14.80 -0.93
N ALA A 76 31.38 15.22 0.18
CA ALA A 76 30.91 14.86 1.51
C ALA A 76 29.49 15.39 1.78
N ILE A 77 28.65 14.55 2.36
CA ILE A 77 27.32 14.91 2.83
C ILE A 77 27.47 15.62 4.17
N LEU A 78 26.82 16.78 4.30
CA LEU A 78 26.69 17.45 5.59
C LEU A 78 25.69 16.68 6.45
N VAL A 79 26.21 15.91 7.40
CA VAL A 79 25.40 15.18 8.38
C VAL A 79 25.18 16.09 9.58
N PRO A 80 23.93 16.46 9.90
CA PRO A 80 23.64 17.32 11.05
C PRO A 80 23.87 16.60 12.38
N GLN A 81 23.80 17.33 13.50
CA GLN A 81 23.86 16.71 14.82
C GLN A 81 22.70 15.73 15.02
N ASN A 82 22.96 14.63 15.73
CA ASN A 82 22.02 13.54 15.97
C ASN A 82 21.58 12.76 14.71
N ALA A 83 22.44 12.72 13.69
CA ALA A 83 22.23 11.94 12.46
C ALA A 83 23.45 11.07 12.13
N TYR A 84 23.23 10.05 11.31
CA TYR A 84 24.28 9.21 10.73
C TYR A 84 24.11 9.12 9.20
N PRO A 85 25.22 9.01 8.45
CA PRO A 85 25.14 8.84 7.01
C PRO A 85 24.61 7.45 6.66
N ILE A 86 23.81 7.37 5.59
CA ILE A 86 23.29 6.11 5.04
C ILE A 86 23.74 5.91 3.60
N ASP A 87 23.76 4.65 3.16
CA ASP A 87 24.00 4.29 1.78
C ASP A 87 22.71 4.46 0.95
N SER A 88 22.39 5.71 0.58
CA SER A 88 21.23 6.00 -0.27
C SER A 88 21.59 6.89 -1.44
N VAL A 89 21.24 6.43 -2.64
CA VAL A 89 21.37 7.15 -3.91
C VAL A 89 20.35 8.29 -4.01
N TYR A 90 19.27 8.23 -3.23
CA TYR A 90 18.18 9.21 -3.25
C TYR A 90 17.99 9.84 -1.87
N GLY A 91 17.49 11.07 -1.85
CA GLY A 91 17.26 11.83 -0.62
C GLY A 91 18.53 12.52 -0.10
N ARG A 92 18.61 12.71 1.22
CA ARG A 92 19.67 13.48 1.89
C ARG A 92 20.94 12.68 2.21
N GLY A 93 20.85 11.35 2.16
CA GLY A 93 21.96 10.44 2.47
C GLY A 93 22.37 10.41 3.95
N TRP A 94 21.46 10.83 4.84
CA TRP A 94 21.57 10.65 6.28
C TRP A 94 20.20 10.37 6.91
N GLU A 95 20.20 9.74 8.07
CA GLU A 95 19.03 9.47 8.91
C GLU A 95 19.29 9.92 10.35
N CYS A 96 18.23 10.32 11.04
CA CYS A 96 18.32 10.69 12.44
C CYS A 96 18.60 9.46 13.32
N HIS A 97 19.35 9.65 14.40
CA HIS A 97 19.48 8.64 15.44
C HIS A 97 18.13 8.31 16.07
N TYR A 98 18.03 7.12 16.66
CA TYR A 98 16.86 6.69 17.40
C TYR A 98 16.49 7.70 18.51
N GLY A 99 15.23 8.12 18.56
CA GLY A 99 14.74 9.18 19.47
C GLY A 99 14.79 10.60 18.89
N PHE A 100 15.18 10.75 17.63
CA PHE A 100 15.20 12.03 16.93
C PHE A 100 14.32 11.96 15.68
N ALA A 101 13.53 13.01 15.48
CA ALA A 101 12.73 13.20 14.30
C ALA A 101 13.38 14.20 13.37
N GLN A 102 13.21 13.94 12.08
CA GLN A 102 13.66 14.84 11.06
C GLN A 102 12.75 16.07 10.97
N GLU A 103 13.33 17.24 11.14
CA GLU A 103 12.69 18.53 10.89
C GLU A 103 13.60 19.34 9.94
N ALA A 104 13.18 19.50 8.68
CA ALA A 104 14.00 20.08 7.61
C ALA A 104 15.40 19.39 7.47
N GLU A 105 16.48 20.14 7.69
CA GLU A 105 17.87 19.68 7.59
C GLU A 105 18.51 19.39 8.97
N GLU A 106 17.67 19.18 9.99
CA GLU A 106 18.11 18.88 11.35
C GLU A 106 17.38 17.65 11.92
N CYS A 107 17.98 17.08 12.98
CA CYS A 107 17.39 16.02 13.77
C CYS A 107 17.07 16.56 15.16
N LEU A 108 15.78 16.80 15.41
CA LEU A 108 15.28 17.31 16.68
C LEU A 108 14.89 16.15 17.59
N GLN A 109 15.21 16.28 18.88
CA GLN A 109 14.87 15.26 19.86
C GLN A 109 13.36 15.15 20.01
N LEU A 110 12.83 13.93 19.97
CA LEU A 110 11.43 13.67 20.25
C LEU A 110 11.14 13.85 21.74
N VAL A 111 10.13 14.67 22.04
CA VAL A 111 9.53 14.71 23.37
C VAL A 111 8.45 13.63 23.41
N ILE A 112 8.67 12.60 24.23
CA ILE A 112 7.74 11.50 24.40
C ILE A 112 6.83 11.83 25.59
N PRO A 113 5.51 11.96 25.40
CA PRO A 113 4.59 12.26 26.49
C PRO A 113 4.43 11.06 27.44
N GLU A 114 3.72 11.27 28.55
CA GLU A 114 3.34 10.17 29.46
C GLU A 114 2.45 9.15 28.73
N ASN A 115 2.60 7.87 29.08
CA ASN A 115 1.89 6.73 28.46
C ASN A 115 2.17 6.58 26.96
N ALA A 116 3.40 6.86 26.55
CA ALA A 116 3.88 6.71 25.19
C ALA A 116 5.29 6.12 25.14
N TYR A 117 5.62 5.53 24.00
CA TYR A 117 6.91 4.92 23.71
C TYR A 117 7.37 5.26 22.29
N LEU A 118 8.68 5.23 22.05
CA LEU A 118 9.22 5.35 20.69
C LEU A 118 8.86 4.12 19.87
N ASP A 119 8.34 4.34 18.66
CA ASP A 119 8.03 3.23 17.78
C ASP A 119 9.32 2.55 17.25
N ASN A 120 9.14 1.48 16.49
CA ASN A 120 10.27 0.74 15.93
C ASN A 120 11.10 1.57 14.92
N SER A 121 10.53 2.63 14.34
CA SER A 121 11.29 3.52 13.46
C SER A 121 12.25 4.41 14.25
N GLY A 122 11.97 4.66 15.54
CA GLY A 122 12.74 5.59 16.37
C GLY A 122 12.58 7.06 16.01
N SER A 123 11.81 7.36 14.95
CA SER A 123 11.56 8.71 14.44
C SER A 123 10.18 9.25 14.82
N ARG A 124 9.38 8.43 15.50
CA ARG A 124 8.03 8.75 15.97
C ARG A 124 7.75 8.03 17.29
N TRP A 125 6.67 8.41 17.95
CA TRP A 125 6.17 7.74 19.15
C TRP A 125 4.73 7.25 18.94
N SER A 126 4.36 6.25 19.72
CA SER A 126 3.03 5.66 19.80
C SER A 126 2.57 5.63 21.26
N CYS A 127 1.26 5.67 21.49
CA CYS A 127 0.72 5.52 22.84
C CYS A 127 0.86 4.07 23.32
N ASP A 128 1.08 3.91 24.62
CA ASP A 128 1.06 2.62 25.29
C ASP A 128 -0.30 1.92 25.07
N ARG A 129 -0.29 0.59 25.17
CA ARG A 129 -1.53 -0.19 25.08
C ARG A 129 -2.54 0.30 26.13
N GLY A 130 -3.77 0.58 25.69
CA GLY A 130 -4.82 1.15 26.54
C GLY A 130 -4.88 2.67 26.52
N TYR A 131 -4.05 3.33 25.70
CA TYR A 131 -4.08 4.77 25.48
C TYR A 131 -4.28 5.08 24.00
N GLN A 132 -4.98 6.18 23.73
CA GLN A 132 -5.22 6.70 22.39
C GLN A 132 -4.60 8.08 22.22
N ARG A 133 -4.05 8.32 21.02
CA ARG A 133 -3.40 9.57 20.70
C ARG A 133 -4.43 10.68 20.50
N GLU A 134 -4.33 11.72 21.33
CA GLU A 134 -5.05 12.98 21.16
C GLU A 134 -4.03 14.13 21.06
N ARG A 135 -3.83 14.62 19.83
CA ARG A 135 -2.77 15.60 19.51
C ARG A 135 -1.39 15.07 19.94
N ASP A 136 -0.77 15.75 20.90
CA ASP A 136 0.59 15.50 21.40
C ASP A 136 0.60 14.73 22.72
N LEU A 137 -0.54 14.14 23.12
CA LEU A 137 -0.71 13.40 24.36
C LEU A 137 -1.38 12.04 24.13
N CYS A 138 -1.23 11.17 25.12
CA CYS A 138 -1.88 9.87 25.18
C CYS A 138 -2.93 9.87 26.29
N HIS A 139 -4.19 9.71 25.92
CA HIS A 139 -5.31 9.64 26.85
C HIS A 139 -5.75 8.20 27.05
N ALA A 140 -6.06 7.84 28.30
CA ALA A 140 -6.53 6.50 28.62
C ALA A 140 -7.84 6.21 27.89
N ILE A 141 -7.94 5.01 27.32
CA ILE A 141 -9.15 4.54 26.66
C ILE A 141 -10.13 4.11 27.74
N GLU A 142 -11.34 4.68 27.71
CA GLU A 142 -12.43 4.21 28.56
C GLU A 142 -12.99 2.89 28.01
N ILE A 143 -12.78 1.81 28.77
CA ILE A 143 -13.26 0.48 28.42
C ILE A 143 -14.62 0.27 29.11
N PRO A 144 -15.72 0.08 28.36
CA PRO A 144 -17.01 -0.19 28.96
C PRO A 144 -17.07 -1.60 29.58
N ALA A 145 -18.09 -1.87 30.38
CA ALA A 145 -18.33 -3.21 30.91
C ALA A 145 -18.54 -4.23 29.77
N ASN A 146 -18.04 -5.46 29.96
CA ASN A 146 -18.07 -6.55 28.98
C ASN A 146 -17.28 -6.22 27.70
N ALA A 147 -16.17 -5.52 27.82
CA ALA A 147 -15.25 -5.21 26.73
C ALA A 147 -13.80 -5.46 27.15
N PHE A 148 -12.94 -5.67 26.16
CA PHE A 148 -11.50 -5.84 26.35
C PHE A 148 -10.70 -4.98 25.37
N LEU A 149 -9.49 -4.59 25.77
CA LEU A 149 -8.59 -3.81 24.91
C LEU A 149 -8.12 -4.62 23.70
N THR A 150 -8.07 -3.97 22.55
CA THR A 150 -7.45 -4.52 21.34
C THR A 150 -6.06 -3.88 21.12
N ASP A 151 -5.24 -4.52 20.30
CA ASP A 151 -3.95 -3.94 19.85
C ASP A 151 -4.11 -2.98 18.66
N LEU A 152 -5.35 -2.66 18.29
CA LEU A 152 -5.62 -1.82 17.13
C LEU A 152 -5.43 -0.35 17.50
N GLY A 153 -4.48 0.31 16.85
CA GLY A 153 -4.24 1.75 16.97
C GLY A 153 -5.30 2.63 16.29
N TYR A 154 -6.42 2.04 15.84
CA TYR A 154 -7.53 2.72 15.17
C TYR A 154 -8.87 2.23 15.72
N GLY A 155 -9.92 3.04 15.55
CA GLY A 155 -11.25 2.75 16.11
C GLY A 155 -11.33 3.06 17.60
N ALA A 156 -12.15 2.30 18.33
CA ALA A 156 -12.39 2.50 19.76
C ALA A 156 -11.25 1.95 20.65
N GLY A 157 -10.35 1.13 20.11
CA GLY A 157 -9.26 0.49 20.87
C GLY A 157 -9.72 -0.58 21.88
N TRP A 158 -11.00 -0.95 21.83
CA TRP A 158 -11.58 -2.06 22.56
C TRP A 158 -12.61 -2.79 21.69
N GLU A 159 -12.91 -4.03 22.05
CA GLU A 159 -13.93 -4.86 21.44
C GLU A 159 -14.79 -5.51 22.53
N CYS A 160 -16.04 -5.80 22.22
CA CYS A 160 -16.94 -6.45 23.16
C CYS A 160 -16.53 -7.91 23.41
N GLU A 161 -16.69 -8.36 24.65
CA GLU A 161 -16.54 -9.77 25.00
C GLU A 161 -17.52 -10.65 24.21
N ARG A 162 -17.18 -11.91 24.02
CA ARG A 162 -18.05 -12.88 23.34
C ARG A 162 -19.44 -12.91 24.01
N GLY A 163 -20.48 -12.76 23.20
CA GLY A 163 -21.86 -12.67 23.68
C GLY A 163 -22.35 -11.25 23.91
N TYR A 164 -21.54 -10.25 23.57
CA TYR A 164 -21.91 -8.84 23.58
C TYR A 164 -21.62 -8.20 22.22
N ALA A 165 -22.46 -7.25 21.81
CA ALA A 165 -22.33 -6.48 20.59
C ALA A 165 -22.14 -4.99 20.91
N GLN A 166 -21.35 -4.30 20.09
CA GLN A 166 -21.09 -2.87 20.26
C GLN A 166 -22.32 -2.05 19.86
N VAL A 167 -22.86 -1.30 20.81
CA VAL A 167 -23.92 -0.32 20.59
C VAL A 167 -23.46 1.03 21.11
N GLY A 168 -23.04 1.89 20.18
CA GLY A 168 -22.38 3.16 20.52
C GLY A 168 -21.07 2.93 21.28
N MET A 169 -20.98 3.52 22.48
CA MET A 169 -19.82 3.39 23.38
C MET A 169 -20.02 2.33 24.47
N SER A 170 -20.85 1.32 24.22
CA SER A 170 -21.18 0.27 25.20
C SER A 170 -21.27 -1.10 24.55
N CYS A 171 -21.08 -2.14 25.37
CA CYS A 171 -21.30 -3.53 24.97
C CYS A 171 -22.61 -4.03 25.55
N GLN A 172 -23.56 -4.33 24.66
CA GLN A 172 -24.88 -4.85 25.04
C GLN A 172 -24.93 -6.34 24.79
N ARG A 173 -25.55 -7.08 25.71
CA ARG A 173 -25.66 -8.53 25.61
C ARG A 173 -26.45 -8.91 24.37
N ILE A 174 -25.96 -9.90 23.64
CA ILE A 174 -26.66 -10.51 22.52
C ILE A 174 -27.73 -11.45 23.09
N ASP A 175 -28.98 -11.18 22.75
CA ASP A 175 -30.10 -12.06 23.07
C ASP A 175 -30.14 -13.21 22.06
N VAL A 176 -29.68 -14.38 22.50
CA VAL A 176 -29.70 -15.60 21.69
C VAL A 176 -31.05 -16.30 21.84
N PRO A 177 -31.81 -16.50 20.75
CA PRO A 177 -33.11 -17.18 20.82
C PRO A 177 -32.97 -18.68 21.12
N ALA A 178 -34.09 -19.35 21.39
CA ALA A 178 -34.11 -20.80 21.52
C ALA A 178 -33.63 -21.47 20.22
N ASN A 179 -32.82 -22.53 20.35
CA ASN A 179 -32.12 -23.21 19.24
C ASN A 179 -31.13 -22.30 18.48
N GLY A 180 -30.66 -21.21 19.09
CA GLY A 180 -29.58 -20.38 18.59
C GLY A 180 -28.29 -20.57 19.40
N TYR A 181 -27.15 -20.25 18.80
CA TYR A 181 -25.85 -20.27 19.46
C TYR A 181 -25.00 -19.05 19.06
N LEU A 182 -24.13 -18.59 19.97
CA LEU A 182 -23.23 -17.46 19.70
C LEU A 182 -22.20 -17.82 18.62
N THR A 183 -22.00 -16.95 17.64
CA THR A 183 -20.91 -17.08 16.66
C THR A 183 -19.70 -16.26 17.10
N SER A 184 -18.57 -16.44 16.41
CA SER A 184 -17.40 -15.56 16.55
C SER A 184 -17.39 -14.45 15.49
N SER A 185 -18.47 -14.30 14.72
CA SER A 185 -18.55 -13.28 13.68
C SER A 185 -18.75 -11.91 14.32
N SER A 186 -17.91 -10.95 13.94
CA SER A 186 -18.08 -9.53 14.27
C SER A 186 -19.14 -8.85 13.39
N TYR A 187 -19.73 -9.58 12.45
CA TYR A 187 -20.74 -9.09 11.51
C TYR A 187 -22.05 -9.88 11.68
N GLY A 188 -23.18 -9.21 11.48
CA GLY A 188 -24.52 -9.79 11.67
C GLY A 188 -24.98 -9.72 13.13
N ASP A 189 -25.92 -10.60 13.50
CA ASP A 189 -26.55 -10.59 14.83
C ASP A 189 -25.67 -11.21 15.94
N GLY A 190 -24.51 -11.77 15.58
CA GLY A 190 -23.57 -12.39 16.52
C GLY A 190 -24.02 -13.75 17.09
N TRP A 191 -25.09 -14.30 16.54
CA TRP A 191 -25.57 -15.67 16.77
C TRP A 191 -26.03 -16.28 15.46
N ASP A 192 -26.19 -17.60 15.45
CA ASP A 192 -26.68 -18.40 14.32
C ASP A 192 -27.56 -19.54 14.85
N CYS A 193 -28.35 -20.16 13.99
CA CYS A 193 -29.26 -21.23 14.35
C CYS A 193 -28.58 -22.59 14.41
N GLU A 194 -28.92 -23.38 15.42
CA GLU A 194 -28.53 -24.78 15.50
C GLU A 194 -28.97 -25.54 14.24
N ARG A 195 -28.20 -26.56 13.87
CA ARG A 195 -28.50 -27.41 12.71
C ARG A 195 -29.92 -27.98 12.83
N GLY A 196 -30.72 -27.82 11.78
CA GLY A 196 -32.14 -28.19 11.76
C GLY A 196 -33.08 -27.02 12.04
N PHE A 197 -32.54 -25.82 12.25
CA PHE A 197 -33.30 -24.58 12.39
C PHE A 197 -32.81 -23.54 11.38
N LEU A 198 -33.71 -22.69 10.91
CA LEU A 198 -33.40 -21.57 10.02
C LEU A 198 -33.71 -20.24 10.72
N GLN A 199 -32.96 -19.19 10.38
CA GLN A 199 -33.18 -17.86 10.93
C GLN A 199 -34.44 -17.22 10.32
N ALA A 200 -35.42 -16.94 11.18
CA ALA A 200 -36.66 -16.23 10.85
C ALA A 200 -36.73 -14.95 11.69
N GLY A 201 -36.11 -13.87 11.20
CA GLY A 201 -35.96 -12.62 11.97
C GLY A 201 -35.09 -12.84 13.22
N ALA A 202 -35.68 -12.62 14.40
CA ALA A 202 -34.98 -12.75 15.69
C ALA A 202 -35.16 -14.14 16.35
N ALA A 203 -35.59 -15.14 15.60
CA ALA A 203 -35.84 -16.50 16.09
C ALA A 203 -35.24 -17.57 15.19
N CYS A 204 -35.01 -18.74 15.76
CA CYS A 204 -34.66 -19.96 15.03
C CYS A 204 -35.90 -20.86 14.94
N GLU A 205 -36.42 -21.01 13.72
CA GLU A 205 -37.58 -21.86 13.45
C GLU A 205 -37.13 -23.22 12.89
N PRO A 206 -37.79 -24.34 13.27
CA PRO A 206 -37.39 -25.65 12.80
C PRO A 206 -37.58 -25.78 11.28
N VAL A 207 -36.59 -26.37 10.61
CA VAL A 207 -36.67 -26.71 9.19
C VAL A 207 -37.75 -27.77 9.00
N VAL A 208 -38.78 -27.45 8.21
CA VAL A 208 -39.85 -28.39 7.87
C VAL A 208 -39.34 -29.35 6.79
N LEU A 209 -39.18 -30.62 7.15
CA LEU A 209 -38.76 -31.67 6.23
C LEU A 209 -39.96 -32.31 5.54
N PRO A 210 -40.09 -32.22 4.21
CA PRO A 210 -41.10 -33.00 3.48
C PRO A 210 -40.77 -34.50 3.51
N ALA A 211 -41.74 -35.33 3.15
CA ALA A 211 -41.52 -36.76 3.02
C ALA A 211 -40.39 -37.04 2.01
N ASN A 212 -39.52 -38.01 2.33
CA ASN A 212 -38.35 -38.38 1.53
C ASN A 212 -37.26 -37.30 1.42
N ALA A 213 -37.17 -36.36 2.37
CA ALA A 213 -36.06 -35.40 2.47
C ALA A 213 -35.17 -35.63 3.70
N HIS A 214 -34.00 -35.00 3.71
CA HIS A 214 -33.08 -34.88 4.85
C HIS A 214 -32.52 -33.46 4.92
N LEU A 215 -31.95 -33.07 6.06
CA LEU A 215 -31.27 -31.77 6.18
C LEU A 215 -30.09 -31.68 5.22
N ASN A 216 -29.97 -30.55 4.53
CA ASN A 216 -28.87 -30.27 3.61
C ASN A 216 -27.53 -30.14 4.37
N TYR A 217 -26.43 -29.95 3.65
CA TYR A 217 -25.10 -29.80 4.27
C TYR A 217 -25.03 -28.63 5.26
N SER A 218 -25.57 -27.46 4.88
CA SER A 218 -25.58 -26.24 5.71
C SER A 218 -26.42 -26.38 6.99
N GLY A 219 -27.43 -27.26 6.99
CA GLY A 219 -28.28 -27.52 8.14
C GLY A 219 -29.47 -26.57 8.30
N ASP A 220 -29.61 -25.59 7.40
CA ASP A 220 -30.65 -24.54 7.37
C ASP A 220 -31.74 -24.82 6.33
N GLY A 221 -31.61 -25.92 5.59
CA GLY A 221 -32.54 -26.35 4.56
C GLY A 221 -32.54 -27.87 4.39
N TRP A 222 -33.08 -28.34 3.27
CA TRP A 222 -33.25 -29.76 3.03
C TRP A 222 -32.96 -30.15 1.58
N ASP A 223 -32.53 -31.38 1.41
CA ASP A 223 -32.28 -32.04 0.12
C ASP A 223 -33.13 -33.31 0.03
N CYS A 224 -33.55 -33.69 -1.18
CA CYS A 224 -34.27 -34.94 -1.39
C CYS A 224 -33.34 -36.15 -1.20
N ASN A 225 -33.85 -37.19 -0.52
CA ASN A 225 -33.22 -38.50 -0.51
C ASN A 225 -33.21 -39.06 -1.94
N LYS A 226 -32.10 -39.63 -2.38
CA LYS A 226 -32.08 -40.33 -3.68
C LYS A 226 -33.02 -41.55 -3.63
N PRO A 227 -33.79 -41.84 -4.69
CA PRO A 227 -33.78 -41.25 -6.03
C PRO A 227 -34.79 -40.11 -6.26
N PHE A 228 -35.41 -39.56 -5.21
CA PHE A 228 -36.43 -38.51 -5.34
C PHE A 228 -35.83 -37.18 -5.81
N THR A 229 -36.62 -36.37 -6.50
CA THR A 229 -36.26 -35.04 -7.02
C THR A 229 -37.16 -33.97 -6.43
N GLN A 230 -36.63 -32.75 -6.29
CA GLN A 230 -37.37 -31.64 -5.70
C GLN A 230 -38.38 -31.08 -6.70
N VAL A 231 -39.66 -31.10 -6.33
CA VAL A 231 -40.76 -30.48 -7.07
C VAL A 231 -41.48 -29.50 -6.13
N GLY A 232 -41.16 -28.21 -6.25
CA GLY A 232 -41.66 -27.21 -5.32
C GLY A 232 -41.19 -27.45 -3.88
N GLN A 233 -42.12 -27.73 -2.97
CA GLN A 233 -41.88 -27.98 -1.54
C GLN A 233 -41.95 -29.47 -1.16
N THR A 234 -41.95 -30.36 -2.15
CA THR A 234 -42.03 -31.82 -1.96
C THR A 234 -40.90 -32.54 -2.69
N CYS A 235 -40.62 -33.77 -2.26
CA CYS A 235 -39.75 -34.70 -2.97
C CYS A 235 -40.60 -35.77 -3.63
N GLU A 236 -40.56 -35.80 -4.96
CA GLU A 236 -41.35 -36.71 -5.78
C GLU A 236 -40.44 -37.67 -6.55
N MET A 237 -40.99 -38.82 -6.94
CA MET A 237 -40.25 -39.74 -7.81
C MET A 237 -40.20 -39.12 -9.21
N PRO A 238 -39.04 -39.08 -9.87
CA PRO A 238 -38.90 -38.52 -11.21
C PRO A 238 -39.71 -39.25 -12.27
#